data_AF-A0A8S0FZS3-F1
#
_entry.id   AF-A0A8S0FZS3-F1
#
_cell.length_a   1.000
_cell.length_b   1.000
_cell.length_c   1.000
_cell.angle_alpha   90.00
_cell.angle_beta   90.00
_cell.angle_gamma   90.00
#
_symmetry.space_group_name_H-M   'P 1'
#
loop_
_entity.id
_entity.type
_entity.pdbx_description
1 polymer ?
#
loop_
_entity_poly.entity_id
_entity_poly.type
_entity_poly.pdbx_seq_one_letter_code
_entity_poly.pdbx_strand_id
1 'polypeptide(L)'
;MNMARAVVMKLSRAYIPQKGKNYGWPLATWGINYSGFKIPEAKGEIVAGTEQPVFYWKDSPAVSGMAFYNSDKFPQWQQKLFIGALKDKDVIVMSVNGDKVTEDGRILTDRGQRIRDVRTGPDGYLYVLTDESSGELLKVSPRN
;
A
#
# COMPACT_ATOMS: atom_id res chain seq x y z
N MET A 1 14.29 -18.04 24.97
CA MET A 1 13.06 -17.37 24.51
C MET A 1 13.49 -16.16 23.69
N ASN A 2 13.76 -16.34 22.40
CA ASN A 2 14.21 -15.23 21.55
C ASN A 2 12.98 -14.55 20.95
N MET A 3 12.68 -13.35 21.42
CA MET A 3 11.71 -12.47 20.77
C MET A 3 12.21 -12.19 19.35
N ALA A 4 11.51 -12.71 18.35
CA ALA A 4 11.67 -12.25 16.99
C ALA A 4 11.35 -10.76 16.95
N ARG A 5 12.38 -9.92 16.84
CA ARG A 5 12.21 -8.50 16.56
C ARG A 5 11.55 -8.42 15.19
N ALA A 6 10.28 -8.04 15.14
CA ALA A 6 9.61 -7.70 13.90
C ALA A 6 10.31 -6.46 13.34
N VAL A 7 11.23 -6.66 12.41
CA VAL A 7 11.82 -5.57 11.62
C VAL A 7 10.76 -5.17 10.61
N VAL A 8 9.98 -4.14 10.95
CA VAL A 8 9.14 -3.44 9.97
C VAL A 8 10.10 -2.91 8.89
N MET A 9 9.88 -3.22 7.62
CA MET A 9 10.80 -2.74 6.57
C MET A 9 10.32 -1.41 6.00
N LYS A 10 11.27 -0.62 5.52
CA LYS A 10 11.08 0.74 4.99
C LYS A 10 10.58 0.75 3.55
N LEU A 11 9.93 -0.33 3.08
CA LEU A 11 9.55 -0.54 1.69
C LEU A 11 8.15 -1.14 1.56
N SER A 12 7.31 -0.50 0.76
CA SER A 12 5.98 -1.00 0.37
C SER A 12 6.06 -1.77 -0.94
N ARG A 13 5.45 -2.96 -1.00
CA ARG A 13 5.40 -3.83 -2.19
C ARG A 13 3.99 -4.40 -2.35
N ALA A 14 3.49 -4.42 -3.59
CA ALA A 14 2.24 -5.09 -3.94
C ALA A 14 2.55 -6.43 -4.61
N TYR A 15 1.85 -7.48 -4.20
CA TYR A 15 1.99 -8.83 -4.74
C TYR A 15 0.62 -9.40 -5.08
N ILE A 16 0.57 -10.32 -6.06
CA ILE A 16 -0.57 -11.21 -6.29
C ILE A 16 -0.16 -12.59 -5.76
N PRO A 17 -0.64 -13.01 -4.56
CA PRO A 17 -0.22 -14.25 -3.94
C PRO A 17 -0.66 -15.48 -4.74
N GLN A 18 0.23 -16.44 -4.89
CA GLN A 18 0.04 -17.71 -5.58
C GLN A 18 0.43 -18.84 -4.63
N LYS A 19 -0.32 -19.94 -4.71
CA LYS A 19 -0.13 -21.10 -3.83
C LYS A 19 1.30 -21.65 -3.97
N GLY A 20 1.99 -21.81 -2.84
CA GLY A 20 3.32 -22.42 -2.78
C GLY A 20 4.46 -21.54 -3.29
N LYS A 21 4.21 -20.27 -3.60
CA LYS A 21 5.27 -19.33 -4.04
C LYS A 21 5.92 -18.59 -2.87
N ASN A 22 7.19 -18.25 -3.05
CA ASN A 22 7.99 -17.50 -2.09
C ASN A 22 8.15 -16.04 -2.55
N TYR A 23 7.77 -15.07 -1.72
CA TYR A 23 7.86 -13.63 -2.02
C TYR A 23 9.16 -12.98 -1.57
N GLY A 24 10.13 -13.81 -1.22
CA GLY A 24 11.54 -13.48 -1.11
C GLY A 24 11.98 -12.90 0.22
N TRP A 25 11.09 -12.33 1.04
CA TRP A 25 11.50 -11.79 2.34
C TRP A 25 12.19 -12.83 3.25
N PRO A 26 13.31 -12.49 3.94
CA PRO A 26 14.09 -11.24 3.85
C PRO A 26 15.18 -11.26 2.78
N LEU A 27 15.36 -12.39 2.08
CA LEU A 27 16.42 -12.63 1.09
C LEU A 27 16.32 -11.69 -0.11
N ALA A 28 15.12 -11.45 -0.64
CA ALA A 28 14.84 -10.51 -1.73
C ALA A 28 14.11 -9.28 -1.19
N THR A 29 14.72 -8.11 -1.33
CA THR A 29 14.13 -6.85 -0.91
C THR A 29 14.61 -5.69 -1.77
N TRP A 30 13.70 -4.77 -2.08
CA TRP A 30 14.04 -3.46 -2.66
C TRP A 30 14.28 -2.40 -1.58
N GLY A 31 14.14 -2.77 -0.31
CA GLY A 31 14.22 -1.89 0.84
C GLY A 31 15.57 -1.98 1.54
N ILE A 32 15.85 -0.95 2.33
CA ILE A 32 16.98 -0.90 3.25
C ILE A 32 16.49 -0.89 4.69
N ASN A 33 17.41 -1.16 5.62
CA ASN A 33 17.15 -1.04 7.04
C ASN A 33 16.90 0.43 7.41
N TYR A 34 16.24 0.67 8.55
CA TYR A 34 16.00 2.01 9.06
C TYR A 34 17.28 2.81 9.26
N SER A 35 18.38 2.13 9.59
CA SER A 35 19.72 2.69 9.72
C SER A 35 20.31 3.22 8.40
N GLY A 36 19.67 2.95 7.26
CA GLY A 36 20.17 3.31 5.93
C GLY A 36 21.07 2.25 5.30
N PHE A 37 21.42 1.19 6.04
CA PHE A 37 22.23 0.08 5.51
C PHE A 37 21.36 -1.03 4.91
N LYS A 38 21.98 -1.90 4.10
CA LYS A 38 21.33 -3.11 3.59
C LYS A 38 20.83 -3.99 4.74
N ILE A 39 19.78 -4.74 4.48
CA ILE A 39 19.22 -5.71 5.42
C ILE A 39 20.21 -6.90 5.51
N PRO A 40 20.61 -7.35 6.71
CA PRO A 40 21.70 -8.32 6.87
C PRO A 40 21.48 -9.63 6.09
N GLU A 41 20.24 -10.10 6.01
CA GLU A 41 19.87 -11.34 5.34
C GLU A 41 19.64 -11.18 3.83
N ALA A 42 19.61 -9.94 3.33
CA ALA A 42 19.29 -9.66 1.94
C ALA A 42 20.41 -10.11 1.00
N LYS A 43 20.05 -10.94 0.02
CA LYS A 43 20.91 -11.38 -1.08
C LYS A 43 20.83 -10.46 -2.31
N GLY A 44 19.83 -9.57 -2.36
CA GLY A 44 19.65 -8.59 -3.43
C GLY A 44 18.18 -8.20 -3.61
N GLU A 45 17.90 -7.43 -4.65
CA GLU A 45 16.54 -7.04 -5.05
C GLU A 45 15.80 -8.21 -5.74
N ILE A 46 16.54 -8.93 -6.57
CA ILE A 46 16.07 -10.10 -7.32
C ILE A 46 16.86 -11.32 -6.87
N VAL A 47 16.15 -12.34 -6.39
CA VAL A 47 16.75 -13.60 -5.92
C VAL A 47 16.08 -14.76 -6.62
N ALA A 48 16.88 -15.74 -7.07
CA ALA A 48 16.35 -16.94 -7.70
C ALA A 48 15.41 -17.70 -6.75
N GLY A 49 14.30 -18.21 -7.28
CA GLY A 49 13.27 -18.89 -6.48
C GLY A 49 12.33 -17.97 -5.70
N THR A 50 12.34 -16.66 -6.00
CA THR A 50 11.45 -15.67 -5.39
C THR A 50 10.59 -14.97 -6.45
N GLU A 51 9.34 -14.70 -6.11
CA GLU A 51 8.42 -13.91 -6.93
C GLU A 51 8.65 -12.42 -6.71
N GLN A 52 8.56 -11.66 -7.81
CA GLN A 52 8.69 -10.21 -7.79
C GLN A 52 7.35 -9.52 -7.53
N PRO A 53 7.37 -8.34 -6.91
CA PRO A 53 6.14 -7.56 -6.73
C PRO A 53 5.63 -7.05 -8.07
N VAL A 54 4.31 -6.89 -8.18
CA VAL A 54 3.68 -6.23 -9.34
C VAL A 54 3.88 -4.72 -9.31
N PHE A 55 4.15 -4.16 -8.11
CA PHE A 55 4.49 -2.76 -7.91
C PHE A 55 5.32 -2.59 -6.63
N TYR A 56 6.26 -1.65 -6.62
CA TYR A 56 6.99 -1.27 -5.41
C TYR A 56 7.28 0.22 -5.38
N TRP A 57 7.33 0.78 -4.18
CA TRP A 57 7.74 2.17 -3.97
C TRP A 57 9.15 2.20 -3.43
N LYS A 58 10.08 2.87 -4.14
CA LYS A 58 11.46 3.09 -3.65
C LYS A 58 11.46 3.84 -2.33
N ASP A 59 10.68 4.91 -2.26
CA ASP A 59 10.39 5.64 -1.02
C ASP A 59 9.08 5.13 -0.44
N SER A 60 9.13 4.35 0.64
CA SER A 60 7.92 3.76 1.17
C SER A 60 6.95 4.83 1.68
N PRO A 61 5.68 4.79 1.22
CA PRO A 61 4.58 5.57 1.80
C PRO A 61 4.09 5.01 3.14
N ALA A 62 4.66 3.88 3.59
CA ALA A 62 4.11 3.01 4.63
C ALA A 62 2.63 2.67 4.34
N VAL A 63 2.42 1.85 3.30
CA VAL A 63 1.07 1.46 2.85
C VAL A 63 0.29 0.78 3.98
N SER A 64 -1.02 0.99 3.98
CA SER A 64 -1.93 0.47 4.99
C SER A 64 -3.13 -0.24 4.33
N GLY A 65 -4.35 0.00 4.79
CA GLY A 65 -5.55 -0.59 4.20
C GLY A 65 -5.79 -0.14 2.75
N MET A 66 -6.47 -0.97 1.98
CA MET A 66 -6.72 -0.75 0.57
C MET A 66 -8.09 -1.23 0.13
N ALA A 67 -8.63 -0.60 -0.92
CA ALA A 67 -9.91 -0.96 -1.51
C ALA A 67 -9.89 -0.86 -3.04
N PHE A 68 -10.31 -1.94 -3.70
CA PHE A 68 -10.73 -1.86 -5.09
C PHE A 68 -12.06 -1.11 -5.18
N TYR A 69 -12.21 -0.33 -6.25
CA TYR A 69 -13.44 0.37 -6.55
C TYR A 69 -14.10 -0.23 -7.79
N ASN A 70 -15.28 -0.80 -7.59
CA ASN A 70 -16.06 -1.53 -8.60
C ASN A 70 -17.54 -1.12 -8.60
N SER A 71 -17.87 0.05 -8.04
CA SER A 71 -19.23 0.58 -8.00
C SER A 71 -19.49 1.53 -9.17
N ASP A 72 -20.69 1.48 -9.75
CA ASP A 72 -21.11 2.41 -10.80
C ASP A 72 -21.47 3.81 -10.28
N LYS A 73 -21.45 4.02 -8.95
CA LYS A 73 -21.81 5.30 -8.31
C LYS A 73 -20.90 6.44 -8.76
N PHE A 74 -19.60 6.19 -8.86
CA PHE A 74 -18.61 7.14 -9.36
C PHE A 74 -17.83 6.50 -10.52
N PRO A 75 -18.34 6.60 -11.78
CA PRO A 75 -17.73 5.96 -12.93
C PRO A 75 -16.25 6.33 -13.15
N GLN A 76 -15.83 7.54 -12.78
CA GLN A 76 -14.44 7.98 -12.87
C GLN A 76 -13.48 7.21 -11.94
N TRP A 77 -14.01 6.51 -10.94
CA TRP A 77 -13.25 5.66 -10.02
C TRP A 77 -13.31 4.18 -10.38
N GLN A 78 -14.02 3.80 -11.44
CA GLN A 78 -14.02 2.41 -11.91
C GLN A 78 -12.61 1.95 -12.25
N GLN A 79 -12.32 0.69 -11.93
CA GLN A 79 -11.00 0.06 -12.13
C GLN A 79 -9.85 0.77 -11.38
N LYS A 80 -10.17 1.40 -10.24
CA LYS A 80 -9.17 1.98 -9.34
C LYS A 80 -8.94 1.13 -8.11
N LEU A 81 -7.73 1.22 -7.58
CA LEU A 81 -7.33 0.71 -6.27
C LEU A 81 -6.89 1.92 -5.42
N PHE A 82 -7.52 2.09 -4.27
CA PHE A 82 -7.17 3.12 -3.30
C PHE A 82 -6.38 2.50 -2.16
N ILE A 83 -5.22 3.08 -1.82
CA ILE A 83 -4.33 2.54 -0.78
C ILE A 83 -4.00 3.66 0.21
N GLY A 84 -4.23 3.43 1.49
CA GLY A 84 -3.83 4.37 2.54
C GLY A 84 -2.31 4.44 2.70
N ALA A 85 -1.80 5.62 3.04
CA ALA A 85 -0.40 5.84 3.35
C ALA A 85 -0.25 6.45 4.76
N LEU A 86 0.47 5.75 5.64
CA LEU A 86 0.72 6.20 7.00
C LEU A 86 1.82 7.26 7.07
N LYS A 87 2.88 7.11 6.28
CA LYS A 87 4.02 8.04 6.31
C LYS A 87 3.75 9.27 5.46
N ASP A 88 3.20 9.07 4.26
CA ASP A 88 2.92 10.18 3.33
C ASP A 88 1.63 10.92 3.67
N LYS A 89 0.79 10.36 4.56
CA LYS A 89 -0.41 11.01 5.11
C LYS A 89 -1.48 11.35 4.06
N ASP A 90 -1.71 10.42 3.15
CA ASP A 90 -2.67 10.55 2.06
C ASP A 90 -3.23 9.18 1.61
N VAL A 91 -4.08 9.20 0.59
CA VAL A 91 -4.54 8.00 -0.12
C VAL A 91 -3.94 8.00 -1.52
N ILE A 92 -3.28 6.91 -1.86
CA ILE A 92 -2.75 6.61 -3.18
C ILE A 92 -3.88 6.13 -4.08
N VAL A 93 -4.00 6.70 -5.27
CA VAL A 93 -4.93 6.27 -6.31
C VAL A 93 -4.15 5.53 -7.38
N MET A 94 -4.51 4.27 -7.62
CA MET A 94 -3.88 3.44 -8.64
C MET A 94 -4.90 3.03 -9.71
N SER A 95 -4.49 3.05 -10.98
CA SER A 95 -5.18 2.35 -12.06
C SER A 95 -4.87 0.86 -12.03
N VAL A 96 -5.88 0.02 -12.21
CA VAL A 96 -5.75 -1.44 -12.28
C VAL A 96 -6.09 -1.92 -13.69
N ASN A 97 -5.19 -2.69 -14.29
CA ASN A 97 -5.38 -3.31 -15.60
C ASN A 97 -4.94 -4.78 -15.55
N GLY A 98 -5.89 -5.68 -15.26
CA GLY A 98 -5.59 -7.07 -14.96
C GLY A 98 -4.63 -7.19 -13.77
N ASP A 99 -3.50 -7.85 -13.99
CA ASP A 99 -2.46 -8.05 -12.97
C ASP A 99 -1.47 -6.88 -12.86
N LYS A 100 -1.67 -5.80 -13.63
CA LYS A 100 -0.82 -4.61 -13.63
C LYS A 100 -1.48 -3.46 -12.89
N VAL A 101 -0.69 -2.68 -12.17
CA VAL A 101 -1.13 -1.46 -11.50
C VAL A 101 -0.17 -0.30 -11.78
N THR A 102 -0.71 0.91 -11.87
CA THR A 102 0.07 2.16 -12.02
C THR A 102 -0.47 3.23 -11.08
N GLU A 103 0.39 4.07 -10.50
CA GLU A 103 -0.04 5.18 -9.65
C GLU A 103 -0.51 6.36 -10.50
N ASP A 104 -1.74 6.82 -10.27
CA ASP A 104 -2.34 7.99 -10.95
C ASP A 104 -2.07 9.29 -10.18
N GLY A 105 -1.98 9.20 -8.85
CA GLY A 105 -1.78 10.35 -7.98
C GLY A 105 -2.20 10.10 -6.53
N ARG A 106 -2.37 11.19 -5.79
CA ARG A 106 -2.72 11.20 -4.36
C ARG A 106 -3.94 12.06 -4.08
N ILE A 107 -4.75 11.67 -3.09
CA ILE A 107 -5.87 12.45 -2.56
C ILE A 107 -5.78 12.55 -1.04
N LEU A 108 -6.42 13.56 -0.45
CA LEU A 108 -6.41 13.86 1.00
C LEU A 108 -5.07 14.33 1.58
N THR A 109 -4.06 14.57 0.74
CA THR A 109 -2.74 15.07 1.17
C THR A 109 -2.84 16.40 1.90
N ASP A 110 -3.79 17.26 1.52
CA ASP A 110 -4.06 18.58 2.12
C ASP A 110 -4.55 18.50 3.57
N ARG A 111 -5.08 17.34 4.01
CA ARG A 111 -5.51 17.12 5.39
C ARG A 111 -4.35 16.85 6.34
N GLY A 112 -3.22 16.35 5.83
CA GLY A 112 -2.04 16.07 6.63
C GLY A 112 -2.23 15.00 7.71
N GLN A 113 -3.09 13.99 7.47
CA GLN A 113 -3.42 12.93 8.41
C GLN A 113 -2.92 11.56 7.94
N ARG A 114 -2.37 10.78 8.87
CA ARG A 114 -1.95 9.41 8.59
C ARG A 114 -3.16 8.54 8.24
N ILE A 115 -3.11 7.79 7.14
CA ILE A 115 -4.25 6.97 6.72
C ILE A 115 -4.06 5.50 7.14
N ARG A 116 -4.99 4.96 7.93
CA ARG A 116 -4.95 3.60 8.48
C ARG A 116 -5.66 2.58 7.61
N ASP A 117 -6.89 2.88 7.20
CA ASP A 117 -7.72 1.95 6.43
C ASP A 117 -8.53 2.70 5.38
N VAL A 118 -8.81 2.02 4.27
CA VAL A 118 -9.58 2.53 3.14
C VAL A 118 -10.51 1.41 2.68
N ARG A 119 -11.82 1.69 2.60
CA ARG A 119 -12.85 0.72 2.23
C ARG A 119 -13.85 1.33 1.25
N THR A 120 -14.24 0.57 0.24
CA THR A 120 -15.40 0.91 -0.60
C THR A 120 -16.66 0.47 0.13
N GLY A 121 -17.54 1.42 0.44
CA GLY A 121 -18.84 1.17 1.06
C GLY A 121 -19.84 0.57 0.06
N PRO A 122 -20.90 -0.10 0.55
CA PRO A 122 -21.95 -0.65 -0.30
C PRO A 122 -22.75 0.43 -1.05
N ASP A 123 -22.65 1.69 -0.62
CA ASP A 123 -23.26 2.87 -1.24
C ASP A 123 -22.35 3.54 -2.29
N GLY A 124 -21.18 2.95 -2.58
CA GLY A 124 -20.23 3.44 -3.57
C GLY A 124 -19.34 4.59 -3.10
N TYR A 125 -19.36 4.98 -1.83
CA TYR A 125 -18.40 5.94 -1.29
C TYR A 125 -17.14 5.25 -0.78
N LEU A 126 -16.03 5.99 -0.71
CA LEU A 126 -14.87 5.55 0.06
C LEU A 126 -15.04 5.94 1.52
N TYR A 127 -14.72 5.01 2.41
CA TYR A 127 -14.64 5.21 3.84
C TYR A 127 -13.19 5.07 4.27
N VAL A 128 -12.67 6.09 4.95
CA VAL A 128 -11.26 6.19 5.31
C VAL A 128 -11.13 6.39 6.82
N LEU A 129 -10.26 5.62 7.47
CA LEU A 129 -9.88 5.79 8.87
C LEU A 129 -8.52 6.43 8.98
N THR A 130 -8.37 7.42 9.87
CA THR A 130 -7.07 8.05 10.16
C THR A 130 -6.38 7.43 11.38
N ASP A 131 -5.04 7.41 11.36
CA ASP A 131 -4.15 6.84 12.38
C ASP A 131 -3.63 7.92 13.32
N GLU A 132 -4.54 8.63 13.99
CA GLU A 132 -4.22 9.74 14.89
C GLU A 132 -4.82 9.50 16.29
N SER A 133 -4.28 10.16 17.32
CA SER A 133 -4.85 10.05 18.68
C SER A 133 -6.32 10.51 18.74
N SER A 134 -6.68 11.50 17.93
CA SER A 134 -8.05 11.92 17.67
C SER A 134 -8.44 11.53 16.24
N GLY A 135 -8.48 10.23 15.98
CA GLY A 135 -8.77 9.68 14.66
C GLY A 135 -10.17 10.02 14.14
N GLU A 136 -10.32 10.00 12.82
CA GLU A 136 -11.55 10.32 12.11
C GLU A 136 -12.00 9.15 11.24
N LEU A 137 -13.33 9.04 11.07
CA LEU A 137 -13.95 8.28 10.01
C LEU A 137 -14.43 9.25 8.93
N LEU A 138 -13.83 9.16 7.75
CA LEU A 138 -14.13 10.03 6.62
C LEU A 138 -14.99 9.28 5.61
N LYS A 139 -15.99 9.99 5.05
CA LYS A 139 -16.70 9.57 3.84
C LYS A 139 -16.22 10.44 2.69
N VAL A 140 -15.67 9.82 1.64
CA VAL A 140 -14.93 10.48 0.56
C VAL A 140 -15.58 10.16 -0.79
N SER A 141 -15.69 11.17 -1.64
CA SER A 141 -16.18 11.10 -3.01
C SER A 141 -15.32 11.98 -3.92
N PRO A 142 -15.29 11.73 -5.25
CA PRO A 142 -14.66 12.65 -6.18
C PRO A 142 -15.37 14.00 -6.19
N ARG A 143 -14.67 15.07 -6.59
CA ARG A 143 -15.33 16.32 -6.94
C ARG A 143 -16.11 16.13 -8.25
N ASN A 144 -17.30 16.72 -8.31
CA ASN A 144 -18.12 16.79 -9.52
C ASN A 144 -17.40 17.56 -10.63
#